data_AF-A0AAJ5UQ76-F1
#
_entry.id   AF-A0AAJ5UQ76-F1
#
_cell.length_a   1.000
_cell.length_b   1.000
_cell.length_c   1.000
_cell.angle_alpha   90.00
_cell.angle_beta   90.00
_cell.angle_gamma   90.00
#
_symmetry.space_group_name_H-M   'P 1'
#
loop_
_entity.id
_entity.type
_entity.pdbx_description
1 polymer ?
#
loop_
_entity_poly.entity_id
_entity_poly.type
_entity_poly.pdbx_seq_one_letter_code
_entity_poly.pdbx_strand_id
1 'polypeptide(L)'
;MPLLIGIIVLSCFESLAFLIGRGGYEGASGLDYLAIYIGAPIKNLDTFLQGNIYVNNIFESQTFINLMNGIGPKFHLIQHSIMLDLPFQRVGIYSLGNVYTTFYAFIYDFGYNGVWILVLIMAIISQMVYEAVRSSYKVTSPAYSSLVYSYIATALVMSFFSNRFYEQIFNLSFIKIIIIWMLFKLIFIKVVFDRKEIK
;
A
#
# COMPACT_ATOMS: atom_id res chain seq x y z
N MET A 1 -27.36 2.67 15.60
CA MET A 1 -27.45 2.08 14.24
C MET A 1 -26.08 1.82 13.61
N PRO A 2 -25.18 2.80 13.38
CA PRO A 2 -23.88 2.55 12.73
C PRO A 2 -22.94 1.65 13.54
N LEU A 3 -22.95 1.76 14.88
CA LEU A 3 -22.16 0.89 15.76
C LEU A 3 -22.57 -0.60 15.67
N LEU A 4 -23.88 -0.85 15.57
CA LEU A 4 -24.43 -2.20 15.48
C LEU A 4 -24.09 -2.85 14.13
N ILE A 5 -24.17 -2.07 13.05
CA ILE A 5 -23.73 -2.48 11.70
C ILE A 5 -22.23 -2.81 11.72
N GLY A 6 -21.42 -1.96 12.36
CA GLY A 6 -19.99 -2.22 12.54
C GLY A 6 -19.71 -3.54 13.25
N ILE A 7 -20.40 -3.81 14.36
CA ILE A 7 -20.25 -5.07 15.11
C ILE A 7 -20.64 -6.27 14.25
N ILE A 8 -21.76 -6.20 13.50
CA ILE A 8 -22.20 -7.29 12.62
C ILE A 8 -21.17 -7.57 11.52
N VAL A 9 -20.63 -6.53 10.88
CA VAL A 9 -19.60 -6.66 9.83
C VAL A 9 -18.32 -7.28 10.40
N LEU A 10 -17.89 -6.86 11.60
CA LEU A 10 -16.71 -7.40 12.26
C LEU A 10 -16.89 -8.88 12.64
N SER A 11 -18.08 -9.27 13.10
CA SER A 11 -18.39 -10.67 13.42
C SER A 11 -18.42 -11.59 12.19
N CYS A 12 -18.77 -11.07 11.01
CA CYS A 12 -18.74 -11.83 9.75
C CYS A 12 -17.33 -11.99 9.15
N PHE A 13 -16.33 -11.30 9.69
CA PHE A 13 -14.99 -11.22 9.11
C PHE A 13 -14.28 -12.59 9.07
N GLU A 14 -14.44 -13.41 10.11
CA GLU A 14 -13.89 -14.77 10.16
C GLU A 14 -14.55 -15.67 9.10
N SER A 15 -15.87 -15.59 8.92
CA SER A 15 -16.60 -16.39 7.93
C SER A 15 -16.16 -16.07 6.50
N LEU A 16 -15.88 -14.80 6.21
CA LEU A 16 -15.31 -14.35 4.93
C LEU A 16 -13.90 -14.90 4.70
N ALA A 17 -13.06 -14.91 5.75
CA ALA A 17 -11.72 -15.49 5.67
C ALA A 17 -11.78 -16.99 5.36
N PHE A 18 -12.67 -17.72 6.03
CA PHE A 18 -12.91 -19.15 5.78
C PHE A 18 -13.37 -19.42 4.33
N LEU A 19 -14.29 -18.59 3.80
CA LEU A 19 -14.75 -18.68 2.41
C LEU A 19 -13.63 -18.48 1.37
N ILE A 20 -12.61 -17.68 1.70
CA ILE A 20 -11.44 -17.44 0.84
C ILE A 20 -10.36 -18.53 1.05
N GLY A 21 -10.68 -19.58 1.81
CA GLY A 21 -9.77 -20.70 2.08
C GLY A 21 -8.71 -20.40 3.14
N ARG A 22 -8.85 -19.30 3.90
CA ARG A 22 -8.05 -19.09 5.10
C ARG A 22 -8.67 -19.91 6.23
N GLY A 23 -8.15 -21.12 6.44
CA GLY A 23 -8.54 -21.95 7.57
C GLY A 23 -8.29 -21.19 8.88
N GLY A 24 -9.29 -21.18 9.77
CA GLY A 24 -9.14 -20.65 11.11
C GLY A 24 -8.01 -21.37 11.85
N TYR A 25 -7.31 -20.65 12.72
CA TYR A 25 -6.28 -21.27 13.57
C TYR A 25 -6.96 -22.21 14.56
N GLU A 26 -6.41 -23.42 14.74
CA GLU A 26 -6.93 -24.38 15.73
C GLU A 26 -7.01 -23.72 17.12
N GLY A 27 -8.23 -23.56 17.63
CA GLY A 27 -8.49 -22.98 18.96
C GLY A 27 -8.61 -21.45 19.02
N ALA A 28 -8.53 -20.73 17.90
CA ALA A 28 -8.78 -19.28 17.88
C ALA A 28 -10.27 -18.98 17.64
N SER A 29 -10.84 -18.08 18.43
CA SER A 29 -12.19 -17.55 18.22
C SER A 29 -12.21 -16.49 17.11
N GLY A 30 -13.38 -16.16 16.57
CA GLY A 30 -13.52 -15.05 15.61
C GLY A 30 -13.08 -13.69 16.14
N LEU A 31 -13.18 -13.47 17.46
CA LEU A 31 -12.64 -12.29 18.10
C LEU A 31 -11.11 -12.31 18.14
N ASP A 32 -10.49 -13.47 18.35
CA ASP A 32 -9.04 -13.62 18.26
C ASP A 32 -8.55 -13.35 16.84
N TYR A 33 -9.29 -13.82 15.81
CA TYR A 33 -8.97 -13.54 14.42
C TYR A 33 -9.01 -12.02 14.12
N LEU A 34 -10.04 -11.33 14.59
CA LEU A 34 -10.15 -9.88 14.48
C LEU A 34 -9.00 -9.16 15.21
N ALA A 35 -8.70 -9.58 16.44
CA ALA A 35 -7.64 -9.03 17.25
C ALA A 35 -6.27 -9.22 16.60
N ILE A 36 -6.01 -10.37 15.99
CA ILE A 36 -4.80 -10.62 15.19
C ILE A 36 -4.77 -9.70 13.99
N TYR A 37 -5.86 -9.56 13.23
CA TYR A 37 -5.86 -8.74 12.02
C TYR A 37 -5.54 -7.27 12.31
N ILE A 38 -6.10 -6.71 13.38
CA ILE A 38 -5.87 -5.31 13.77
C ILE A 38 -4.55 -5.16 14.55
N GLY A 39 -4.20 -6.12 15.41
CA GLY A 39 -3.06 -6.01 16.33
C GLY A 39 -1.73 -6.51 15.77
N ALA A 40 -1.73 -7.49 14.86
CA ALA A 40 -0.52 -8.09 14.31
C ALA A 40 0.45 -7.07 13.69
N PRO A 41 0.02 -6.09 12.87
CA PRO A 41 0.96 -5.14 12.26
C PRO A 41 1.74 -4.35 13.31
N ILE A 42 1.08 -3.94 14.39
CA ILE A 42 1.68 -3.17 15.50
C ILE A 42 2.57 -4.09 16.34
N LYS A 43 2.11 -5.29 16.67
CA LYS A 43 2.91 -6.23 17.46
C LYS A 43 4.15 -6.71 16.72
N ASN A 44 4.05 -6.92 15.42
CA ASN A 44 5.18 -7.29 14.57
C ASN A 44 6.21 -6.16 14.47
N LEU A 45 5.75 -4.90 14.39
CA LEU A 45 6.64 -3.73 14.51
C LEU A 45 7.34 -3.70 15.87
N ASP A 46 6.62 -3.89 16.98
CA ASP A 46 7.19 -3.95 18.32
C ASP A 46 8.27 -5.03 18.46
N THR A 47 7.99 -6.26 17.98
CA THR A 47 8.98 -7.34 17.96
C THR A 47 10.23 -6.97 17.14
N PHE A 48 10.06 -6.31 16.00
CA PHE A 48 11.19 -5.83 15.19
C PHE A 48 12.03 -4.78 15.94
N LEU A 49 11.38 -3.82 16.59
CA LEU A 49 12.06 -2.74 17.32
C LEU A 49 12.83 -3.22 18.55
N GLN A 50 12.42 -4.34 19.15
CA GLN A 50 13.14 -5.00 20.24
C GLN A 50 14.35 -5.82 19.75
N GLY A 51 14.42 -6.10 18.45
CA GLY A 51 15.56 -6.76 17.83
C GLY A 51 16.71 -5.82 17.53
N ASN A 52 17.79 -6.37 16.99
CA ASN A 52 18.89 -5.56 16.47
C ASN A 52 18.46 -4.89 15.16
N ILE A 53 18.54 -3.55 15.12
CA ILE A 53 18.29 -2.77 13.91
C ILE A 53 19.59 -2.74 13.10
N TYR A 54 19.60 -3.43 11.96
CA TYR A 54 20.68 -3.34 10.99
C TYR A 54 20.28 -2.35 9.90
N VAL A 55 21.13 -1.36 9.65
CA VAL A 55 20.93 -0.44 8.52
C VAL A 55 21.48 -1.13 7.28
N ASN A 56 20.59 -1.50 6.37
CA ASN A 56 21.00 -2.07 5.08
C ASN A 56 21.54 -0.99 4.13
N ASN A 57 22.17 -1.43 3.06
CA ASN A 57 22.59 -0.55 1.98
C ASN A 57 21.38 0.20 1.42
N ILE A 58 21.51 1.52 1.19
CA ILE A 58 20.45 2.39 0.65
C ILE A 58 19.88 1.83 -0.67
N PHE A 59 20.70 1.12 -1.45
CA PHE A 59 20.27 0.50 -2.71
C PHE A 59 19.49 -0.81 -2.54
N GLU A 60 19.58 -1.48 -1.38
CA GLU A 60 18.83 -2.70 -1.03
C GLU A 60 17.61 -2.37 -0.15
N SER A 61 16.91 -1.29 -0.50
CA SER A 61 15.82 -0.69 0.27
C SER A 61 14.55 -1.54 0.29
N GLN A 62 13.98 -1.75 1.48
CA GLN A 62 12.64 -2.32 1.69
C GLN A 62 11.53 -1.30 1.40
N THR A 63 11.79 -0.01 1.64
CA THR A 63 10.88 1.11 1.39
C THR A 63 10.62 1.29 -0.11
N PHE A 64 11.67 1.23 -0.93
CA PHE A 64 11.62 1.50 -2.38
C PHE A 64 11.85 0.23 -3.20
N ILE A 65 11.53 -0.94 -2.65
CA ILE A 65 11.86 -2.25 -3.24
C ILE A 65 11.40 -2.41 -4.69
N ASN A 66 10.18 -1.98 -5.03
CA ASN A 66 9.64 -2.10 -6.39
C ASN A 66 10.32 -1.15 -7.37
N LEU A 67 10.71 0.04 -6.91
CA LEU A 67 11.50 0.97 -7.71
C LEU A 67 12.88 0.36 -7.97
N MET A 68 13.57 -0.05 -6.92
CA MET A 68 14.94 -0.58 -7.00
C MET A 68 15.02 -1.85 -7.82
N ASN A 69 14.09 -2.79 -7.68
CA ASN A 69 14.02 -3.95 -8.57
C ASN A 69 13.69 -3.59 -10.03
N GLY A 70 12.96 -2.50 -10.26
CA GLY A 70 12.61 -2.04 -11.60
C GLY A 70 13.73 -1.30 -12.34
N ILE A 71 14.51 -0.48 -11.62
CA ILE A 71 15.55 0.39 -12.21
C ILE A 71 16.97 -0.05 -11.87
N GLY A 72 17.20 -0.61 -10.69
CA GLY A 72 18.52 -0.92 -10.14
C GLY A 72 19.38 -1.80 -11.06
N PRO A 73 18.84 -2.89 -11.64
CA PRO A 73 19.61 -3.73 -12.56
C PRO A 73 20.01 -3.01 -13.85
N LYS A 74 19.21 -2.03 -14.31
CA LYS A 74 19.47 -1.28 -15.56
C LYS A 74 20.57 -0.24 -15.40
N PHE A 75 20.75 0.26 -14.18
CA PHE A 75 21.76 1.26 -13.83
C PHE A 75 22.93 0.65 -13.05
N HIS A 76 23.02 -0.68 -12.96
CA HIS A 76 24.04 -1.40 -12.19
C HIS A 76 24.12 -0.98 -10.70
N LEU A 77 23.00 -0.53 -10.13
CA LEU A 77 22.91 -0.14 -8.70
C LEU A 77 22.75 -1.35 -7.78
N ILE A 78 22.16 -2.43 -8.29
CA ILE A 78 22.02 -3.72 -7.59
C ILE A 78 22.44 -4.85 -8.53
N GLN A 79 23.03 -5.89 -7.96
CA GLN A 79 23.48 -7.07 -8.71
C GLN A 79 22.45 -8.21 -8.70
N HIS A 80 21.47 -8.14 -7.80
CA HIS A 80 20.45 -9.16 -7.60
C HIS A 80 19.10 -8.50 -7.28
N SER A 81 18.01 -9.25 -7.46
CA SER A 81 16.67 -8.79 -7.07
C SER A 81 16.53 -8.78 -5.56
N ILE A 82 16.10 -7.66 -5.01
CA ILE A 82 15.81 -7.49 -3.58
C ILE A 82 14.53 -8.26 -3.26
N MET A 83 14.55 -9.05 -2.20
CA MET A 83 13.39 -9.74 -1.64
C MET A 83 12.86 -8.97 -0.43
N LEU A 84 11.55 -9.06 -0.18
CA LEU A 84 10.97 -8.52 1.05
C LEU A 84 11.49 -9.30 2.25
N ASP A 85 12.06 -8.59 3.21
CA ASP A 85 12.39 -9.12 4.52
C ASP A 85 11.19 -8.89 5.45
N LEU A 86 10.30 -9.87 5.51
CA LEU A 86 9.10 -9.81 6.36
C LEU A 86 8.95 -11.18 7.05
N PRO A 87 9.71 -11.42 8.14
CA PRO A 87 9.67 -12.71 8.80
C PRO A 87 8.28 -12.97 9.41
N PHE A 88 7.82 -14.21 9.33
CA PHE A 88 6.57 -14.62 9.96
C PHE A 88 6.72 -14.63 11.48
N GLN A 89 5.79 -13.95 12.16
CA GLN A 89 5.79 -13.82 13.62
C GLN A 89 4.70 -14.66 14.27
N ARG A 90 4.93 -15.06 15.52
CA ARG A 90 3.98 -15.80 16.35
C ARG A 90 4.06 -15.31 17.80
N VAL A 91 2.92 -15.24 18.47
CA VAL A 91 2.82 -15.00 19.92
C VAL A 91 2.06 -16.15 20.55
N GLY A 92 2.76 -16.99 21.31
CA GLY A 92 2.20 -18.22 21.87
C GLY A 92 1.66 -19.12 20.76
N ILE A 93 0.37 -19.42 20.79
CA ILE A 93 -0.29 -20.23 19.76
C ILE A 93 -0.69 -19.44 18.51
N TYR A 94 -0.76 -18.11 18.57
CA TYR A 94 -1.31 -17.26 17.52
C TYR A 94 -0.26 -16.87 16.48
N SER A 95 -0.48 -17.25 15.22
CA SER A 95 0.34 -16.79 14.09
C SER A 95 -0.10 -15.40 13.66
N LEU A 96 0.82 -14.45 13.72
CA LEU A 96 0.58 -13.05 13.36
C LEU A 96 0.83 -12.79 11.86
N GLY A 97 1.40 -13.77 11.15
CA GLY A 97 1.78 -13.61 9.75
C GLY A 97 3.02 -12.73 9.56
N ASN A 98 3.21 -12.28 8.32
CA ASN A 98 4.28 -11.40 7.89
C ASN A 98 3.75 -9.99 7.54
N VAL A 99 2.79 -9.51 8.31
CA VAL A 99 2.12 -8.23 8.11
C VAL A 99 2.74 -7.22 9.06
N TYR A 100 3.25 -6.11 8.53
CA TYR A 100 3.94 -5.08 9.29
C TYR A 100 3.42 -3.72 8.86
N THR A 101 3.39 -2.74 9.77
CA THR A 101 3.08 -1.36 9.36
C THR A 101 4.13 -0.81 8.40
N THR A 102 3.79 0.23 7.64
CA THR A 102 4.76 0.93 6.79
C THR A 102 6.00 1.42 7.53
N PHE A 103 5.91 1.66 8.85
CA PHE A 103 7.03 2.10 9.66
C PHE A 103 8.15 1.07 9.78
N TYR A 104 7.83 -0.22 9.63
CA TYR A 104 8.84 -1.27 9.56
C TYR A 104 9.84 -0.97 8.45
N ALA A 105 9.37 -0.76 7.21
CA ALA A 105 10.25 -0.50 6.07
C ALA A 105 11.04 0.81 6.24
N PHE A 106 10.42 1.83 6.82
CA PHE A 106 11.06 3.14 7.04
C PHE A 106 12.24 3.03 8.00
N ILE A 107 12.03 2.33 9.11
CA ILE A 107 13.04 2.14 10.16
C ILE A 107 14.10 1.15 9.71
N TYR A 108 13.71 0.12 8.95
CA TYR A 108 14.62 -0.85 8.36
C TYR A 108 15.68 -0.17 7.47
N ASP A 109 15.28 0.77 6.61
CA ASP A 109 16.20 1.41 5.68
C ASP A 109 16.93 2.63 6.26
N PHE A 110 16.26 3.44 7.08
CA PHE A 110 16.76 4.77 7.47
C PHE A 110 16.74 5.02 8.98
N GLY A 111 16.47 3.99 9.78
CA GLY A 111 16.26 4.11 11.22
C GLY A 111 15.09 5.04 11.56
N TYR A 112 15.06 5.53 12.80
CA TYR A 112 14.01 6.44 13.26
C TYR A 112 13.93 7.75 12.47
N ASN A 113 15.02 8.17 11.82
CA ASN A 113 15.02 9.35 10.97
C ASN A 113 14.18 9.17 9.69
N GLY A 114 14.12 7.94 9.17
CA GLY A 114 13.27 7.59 8.04
C GLY A 114 11.80 7.92 8.28
N VAL A 115 11.33 7.72 9.50
CA VAL A 115 9.90 7.86 9.84
C VAL A 115 9.39 9.25 9.52
N TRP A 116 10.02 10.30 10.06
CA TRP A 116 9.53 11.65 9.85
C TRP A 116 9.76 12.15 8.42
N ILE A 117 10.87 11.77 7.78
CA ILE A 117 11.17 12.12 6.38
C ILE A 117 10.14 11.50 5.43
N LEU A 118 9.90 10.19 5.56
CA LEU A 118 9.01 9.45 4.66
C LEU A 118 7.54 9.76 4.94
N VAL A 119 7.16 10.04 6.19
CA VAL A 119 5.81 10.57 6.48
C VAL A 119 5.62 11.95 5.87
N LEU A 120 6.63 12.83 5.92
CA LEU A 120 6.56 14.15 5.29
C LEU A 120 6.38 14.05 3.77
N ILE A 121 7.19 13.21 3.10
CA ILE A 121 7.06 12.98 1.65
C ILE A 121 5.67 12.41 1.31
N MET A 122 5.21 11.43 2.09
CA MET A 122 3.89 10.83 1.91
C MET A 122 2.77 11.88 2.07
N ALA A 123 2.88 12.77 3.06
CA ALA A 123 1.92 13.84 3.30
C ALA A 123 1.90 14.88 2.18
N ILE A 124 3.08 15.33 1.72
CA ILE A 124 3.22 16.29 0.61
C ILE A 124 2.58 15.73 -0.66
N ILE A 125 2.95 14.52 -1.06
CA ILE A 125 2.40 13.88 -2.28
C ILE A 125 0.89 13.73 -2.17
N SER A 126 0.38 13.25 -1.03
CA SER A 126 -1.05 13.06 -0.81
C SER A 126 -1.82 14.38 -0.86
N GLN A 127 -1.27 15.43 -0.25
CA GLN A 127 -1.87 16.78 -0.27
C GLN A 127 -1.90 17.37 -1.68
N MET A 128 -0.79 17.27 -2.42
CA MET A 128 -0.72 17.74 -3.80
C MET A 128 -1.78 17.07 -4.69
N VAL A 129 -1.96 15.76 -4.54
CA VAL A 129 -2.96 15.01 -5.32
C VAL A 129 -4.39 15.37 -4.90
N TYR A 130 -4.64 15.54 -3.60
CA TYR A 130 -5.93 16.01 -3.10
C TYR A 130 -6.30 17.39 -3.67
N GLU A 131 -5.38 18.35 -3.66
CA GLU A 131 -5.59 19.68 -4.23
C GLU A 131 -5.80 19.65 -5.75
N ALA A 132 -5.10 18.75 -6.46
CA ALA A 132 -5.31 18.53 -7.90
C ALA A 132 -6.72 18.00 -8.20
N VAL A 133 -7.29 17.12 -7.35
CA VAL A 133 -8.68 16.68 -7.49
C VAL A 133 -9.64 17.81 -7.19
N ARG A 134 -9.40 18.55 -6.10
CA ARG A 134 -10.25 19.66 -5.67
C ARG A 134 -10.37 20.75 -6.75
N SER A 135 -9.28 21.04 -7.45
CA SER A 135 -9.27 22.00 -8.59
C SER A 135 -9.93 21.43 -9.85
N SER A 136 -9.91 20.11 -10.04
CA SER A 136 -10.49 19.42 -11.21
C SER A 136 -12.00 19.13 -11.10
N TYR A 137 -12.63 19.40 -9.95
CA TYR A 137 -14.02 19.06 -9.64
C TYR A 137 -15.07 19.65 -10.63
N LYS A 138 -14.69 20.64 -11.44
CA LYS A 138 -15.58 21.32 -12.40
C LYS A 138 -15.63 20.69 -13.80
N VAL A 139 -14.93 19.58 -14.05
CA VAL A 139 -14.84 18.95 -15.39
C VAL A 139 -15.79 17.76 -15.51
N THR A 140 -16.57 17.70 -16.59
CA THR A 140 -17.62 16.69 -16.86
C THR A 140 -17.11 15.27 -17.17
N SER A 141 -15.80 15.03 -17.14
CA SER A 141 -15.15 13.72 -17.34
C SER A 141 -14.29 13.37 -16.13
N PRO A 142 -14.19 12.08 -15.71
CA PRO A 142 -13.33 11.70 -14.59
C PRO A 142 -11.90 12.18 -14.84
N ALA A 143 -11.45 13.12 -14.03
CA ALA A 143 -10.12 13.69 -14.14
C ALA A 143 -9.08 12.63 -13.73
N TYR A 144 -7.91 12.66 -14.37
CA TYR A 144 -6.80 11.77 -13.99
C TYR A 144 -6.40 11.93 -12.53
N SER A 145 -6.51 13.16 -12.01
CA SER A 145 -6.31 13.46 -10.61
C SER A 145 -7.20 12.59 -9.71
N SER A 146 -8.45 12.33 -10.09
CA SER A 146 -9.36 11.48 -9.32
C SER A 146 -8.94 10.01 -9.33
N LEU A 147 -8.42 9.50 -10.45
CA LEU A 147 -7.91 8.13 -10.53
C LEU A 147 -6.63 7.95 -9.69
N VAL A 148 -5.71 8.89 -9.82
CA VAL A 148 -4.48 8.93 -9.02
C VAL A 148 -4.82 9.07 -7.52
N TYR A 149 -5.79 9.91 -7.18
CA TYR A 149 -6.24 10.08 -5.79
C TYR A 149 -6.81 8.79 -5.21
N SER A 150 -7.71 8.10 -5.93
CA SER A 150 -8.26 6.82 -5.45
C SER A 150 -7.17 5.76 -5.25
N TYR A 151 -6.16 5.75 -6.13
CA TYR A 151 -5.00 4.87 -6.01
C TYR A 151 -4.19 5.17 -4.74
N ILE A 152 -3.84 6.45 -4.52
CA ILE A 152 -3.10 6.89 -3.33
C ILE A 152 -3.90 6.68 -2.05
N ALA A 153 -5.19 7.03 -2.03
CA ALA A 153 -6.05 6.87 -0.86
C ALA A 153 -6.13 5.39 -0.41
N THR A 154 -6.25 4.48 -1.37
CA THR A 154 -6.22 3.03 -1.09
C THR A 154 -4.87 2.61 -0.52
N ALA A 155 -3.77 3.12 -1.07
CA ALA A 155 -2.42 2.83 -0.60
C ALA A 155 -2.18 3.35 0.83
N LEU A 156 -2.70 4.53 1.17
CA LEU A 156 -2.63 5.10 2.53
C LEU A 156 -3.38 4.24 3.55
N VAL A 157 -4.60 3.81 3.25
CA VAL A 157 -5.36 2.90 4.14
C VAL A 157 -4.60 1.58 4.33
N MET A 158 -4.07 1.02 3.25
CA MET A 158 -3.29 -0.21 3.30
C MET A 158 -1.90 -0.04 3.93
N SER A 159 -1.44 1.20 4.16
CA SER A 159 -0.14 1.46 4.79
C SER A 159 -0.09 1.04 6.27
N PHE A 160 -1.26 0.79 6.85
CA PHE A 160 -1.37 0.13 8.14
C PHE A 160 -0.87 -1.33 8.11
N PHE A 161 -1.03 -2.03 6.99
CA PHE A 161 -0.72 -3.45 6.84
C PHE A 161 0.57 -3.74 6.08
N SER A 162 1.09 -2.79 5.30
CA SER A 162 2.38 -2.92 4.62
C SER A 162 2.90 -1.55 4.17
N ASN A 163 4.03 -1.51 3.47
CA ASN A 163 4.56 -0.28 2.86
C ASN A 163 3.86 0.06 1.52
N ARG A 164 2.52 -0.06 1.46
CA ARG A 164 1.76 0.05 0.20
C ARG A 164 1.94 1.37 -0.51
N PHE A 165 2.01 2.48 0.21
CA PHE A 165 2.18 3.81 -0.41
C PHE A 165 3.42 3.85 -1.32
N TYR A 166 4.58 3.47 -0.78
CA TYR A 166 5.83 3.52 -1.54
C TYR A 166 5.93 2.40 -2.57
N GLU A 167 5.51 1.18 -2.24
CA GLU A 167 5.48 0.06 -3.17
C GLU A 167 4.63 0.33 -4.43
N GLN A 168 3.54 1.09 -4.29
CA GLN A 168 2.63 1.38 -5.38
C GLN A 168 3.04 2.63 -6.15
N ILE A 169 3.36 3.73 -5.47
CA ILE A 169 3.64 5.02 -6.12
C ILE A 169 5.05 5.03 -6.73
N PHE A 170 6.04 4.50 -6.02
CA PHE A 170 7.41 4.40 -6.48
C PHE A 170 7.61 3.05 -7.19
N ASN A 171 6.92 2.90 -8.32
CA ASN A 171 6.93 1.68 -9.12
C ASN A 171 6.81 2.01 -10.60
N LEU A 172 7.59 1.34 -11.45
CA LEU A 172 7.49 1.49 -12.91
C LEU A 172 6.09 1.14 -13.43
N SER A 173 5.39 0.21 -12.79
CA SER A 173 4.01 -0.15 -13.13
C SER A 173 3.03 1.02 -12.94
N PHE A 174 3.26 1.89 -11.96
CA PHE A 174 2.44 3.08 -11.76
C PHE A 174 2.67 4.11 -12.87
N ILE A 175 3.91 4.30 -13.32
CA ILE A 175 4.18 5.14 -14.50
C ILE A 175 3.48 4.58 -15.74
N LYS A 176 3.54 3.26 -15.94
CA LYS A 176 2.84 2.57 -17.05
C LYS A 176 1.32 2.76 -16.97
N ILE A 177 0.71 2.66 -15.79
CA ILE A 177 -0.75 2.82 -15.66
C ILE A 177 -1.19 4.24 -16.01
N ILE A 178 -0.41 5.26 -15.62
CA ILE A 178 -0.67 6.65 -16.02
C ILE A 178 -0.57 6.81 -17.54
N ILE A 179 0.45 6.22 -18.18
CA ILE A 179 0.59 6.25 -19.65
C ILE A 179 -0.62 5.57 -20.32
N ILE A 180 -1.05 4.41 -19.82
CA ILE A 180 -2.23 3.71 -20.35
C ILE A 180 -3.49 4.57 -20.21
N TRP A 181 -3.71 5.24 -19.08
CA TRP A 181 -4.83 6.16 -18.90
C TRP A 181 -4.77 7.36 -19.85
N MET A 182 -3.57 7.88 -20.13
CA MET A 182 -3.37 8.92 -21.15
C MET A 182 -3.76 8.43 -22.55
N LEU A 183 -3.27 7.26 -22.96
CA LEU A 183 -3.62 6.64 -24.25
C LEU A 183 -5.11 6.33 -24.37
N PHE A 184 -5.75 5.83 -23.30
CA PHE A 184 -7.16 5.51 -23.28
C PHE A 184 -8.04 6.74 -23.55
N LYS A 185 -7.72 7.90 -22.95
CA LYS A 185 -8.42 9.15 -23.26
C LYS A 185 -8.21 9.60 -24.70
N LEU A 186 -6.98 9.51 -25.22
CA LEU A 186 -6.68 9.88 -26.60
C LEU A 186 -7.51 9.04 -27.59
N ILE A 187 -7.58 7.73 -27.37
CA ILE A 187 -8.26 6.79 -28.27
C ILE A 187 -9.78 6.86 -28.10
N PHE A 188 -10.31 6.85 -26.87
CA PHE A 188 -11.76 6.66 -26.66
C PHE A 188 -12.54 7.96 -26.43
N ILE A 189 -11.94 8.97 -25.80
CA ILE A 189 -12.65 10.22 -25.51
C ILE A 189 -12.56 11.19 -26.69
N LYS A 190 -11.41 11.25 -27.39
CA LYS A 190 -11.25 12.14 -28.55
C LYS A 190 -11.97 11.62 -29.80
N VAL A 191 -11.91 10.31 -30.08
CA VAL A 191 -12.54 9.70 -31.28
C VAL A 191 -14.07 9.74 -31.24
N VAL A 192 -14.69 9.75 -30.06
CA VAL A 192 -16.16 9.82 -29.93
C VAL A 192 -16.69 11.23 -30.15
N PHE A 193 -15.89 12.28 -29.90
CA PHE A 193 -16.29 13.67 -30.16
C PHE A 193 -16.15 14.04 -31.64
N ASP A 194 -15.11 13.57 -32.34
CA ASP A 194 -14.96 13.82 -33.79
C ASP A 194 -16.11 13.23 -34.63
N ARG A 195 -16.71 12.10 -34.21
CA ARG A 195 -17.87 11.53 -34.90
C ARG A 195 -19.16 12.35 -34.75
N LYS A 196 -19.23 13.29 -33.79
CA LYS A 196 -20.42 14.15 -33.60
C LYS A 196 -20.35 15.46 -34.38
N GLU A 197 -19.22 15.79 -35.01
CA GLU A 197 -19.07 17.03 -35.81
C GLU A 197 -19.34 16.85 -37.31
N ILE A 198 -19.69 15.64 -37.76
CA ILE A 198 -20.18 15.43 -39.13
C ILE A 198 -21.71 15.56 -39.11
N LYS A 199 -22.20 16.79 -39.26
CA LYS A 199 -23.57 17.09 -39.67
C LYS A 199 -23.56 17.71 -41.05
#